data_AF-A0A6B3FN15-F1
#
_entry.id   AF-A0A6B3FN15-F1
#
_cell.length_a   1.000
_cell.length_b   1.000
_cell.length_c   1.000
_cell.angle_alpha   90.00
_cell.angle_beta   90.00
_cell.angle_gamma   90.00
#
_symmetry.space_group_name_H-M   'P 1'
#
loop_
_entity.id
_entity.type
_entity.pdbx_description
1 polymer ?
#
loop_
_entity_poly.entity_id
_entity_poly.type
_entity_poly.pdbx_seq_one_letter_code
_entity_poly.pdbx_strand_id
1 'polypeptide(L)'
;VRRRGVELGLLVLAVGLVLLGYVAVGLTREDRVPPDALRNLAVLAGLALLAHLVVRLRAPYADPLPLPIGVLLNGIGLVLIYRLDLQTPGDRAAPAQLVWSMTGFALFLAVVALLPDYRLLQRFAYLAMVAALVLMIVPI
;
A
#
# COMPACT_ATOMS: atom_id res chain seq x y z
N VAL A 1 16.58 -11.77 15.06
CA VAL A 1 16.99 -11.91 13.63
C VAL A 1 15.99 -12.72 12.79
N ARG A 2 15.49 -13.88 13.27
CA ARG A 2 14.65 -14.84 12.51
C ARG A 2 13.29 -14.34 11.96
N ARG A 3 12.62 -13.38 12.61
CA ARG A 3 11.33 -12.81 12.13
C ARG A 3 11.46 -11.76 11.02
N ARG A 4 12.62 -11.13 10.86
CA ARG A 4 12.80 -9.97 9.95
C ARG A 4 13.19 -10.36 8.52
N GLY A 5 13.89 -11.49 8.36
CA GLY A 5 14.09 -12.08 7.03
C GLY A 5 12.77 -12.56 6.40
N VAL A 6 11.82 -12.97 7.24
CA VAL A 6 10.47 -13.37 6.80
C VAL A 6 9.72 -12.15 6.26
N GLU A 7 9.75 -11.00 6.94
CA GLU A 7 9.13 -9.77 6.45
C GLU A 7 9.66 -9.37 5.07
N LEU A 8 10.98 -9.28 4.91
CA LEU A 8 11.60 -8.97 3.62
C LEU A 8 11.24 -10.00 2.55
N GLY A 9 11.26 -11.30 2.88
CA GLY A 9 10.86 -12.36 1.96
C GLY A 9 9.41 -12.22 1.52
N LEU A 10 8.50 -11.90 2.44
CA LEU A 10 7.10 -11.64 2.14
C LEU A 10 6.89 -10.38 1.32
N LEU A 11 7.71 -9.33 1.52
CA LEU A 11 7.67 -8.12 0.69
C LEU A 11 8.13 -8.40 -0.74
N VAL A 12 9.22 -9.16 -0.90
CA VAL A 12 9.70 -9.57 -2.22
C VAL A 12 8.63 -10.42 -2.92
N LEU A 13 8.01 -11.37 -2.20
CA LEU A 13 6.91 -12.16 -2.73
C LEU A 13 5.71 -11.29 -3.12
N ALA A 14 5.31 -10.33 -2.27
CA ALA A 14 4.21 -9.43 -2.55
C ALA A 14 4.47 -8.58 -3.82
N VAL A 15 5.64 -7.96 -3.92
CA VAL A 15 6.05 -7.19 -5.10
C VAL A 15 6.13 -8.08 -6.34
N GLY A 16 6.66 -9.30 -6.21
CA GLY A 16 6.71 -10.28 -7.29
C GLY A 16 5.32 -10.67 -7.82
N LEU A 17 4.36 -10.90 -6.93
CA LEU A 17 2.97 -11.19 -7.31
C LEU A 17 2.32 -10.02 -8.05
N VAL A 18 2.60 -8.78 -7.63
CA VAL A 18 2.09 -7.56 -8.28
C VAL A 18 2.69 -7.41 -9.68
N LEU A 19 3.99 -7.67 -9.84
CA LEU A 19 4.65 -7.70 -11.15
C LEU A 19 3.99 -8.74 -12.07
N LEU A 20 3.77 -9.96 -11.59
CA LEU A 20 3.09 -11.01 -12.35
C LEU A 20 1.68 -10.58 -12.76
N GLY A 21 0.95 -9.88 -11.89
CA GLY A 21 -0.36 -9.30 -12.19
C GLY A 21 -0.30 -8.29 -13.35
N TYR A 22 0.63 -7.34 -13.31
CA TYR A 22 0.81 -6.38 -14.40
C TYR A 22 1.19 -7.04 -15.72
N VAL A 23 2.12 -8.00 -15.69
CA VAL A 23 2.54 -8.76 -16.87
C VAL A 23 1.36 -9.54 -17.46
N ALA A 24 0.58 -10.23 -16.62
CA ALA A 24 -0.59 -10.97 -17.05
C ALA A 24 -1.64 -10.07 -17.70
N VAL A 25 -1.93 -8.91 -17.11
CA VAL A 25 -2.89 -7.94 -17.69
C VAL A 25 -2.37 -7.35 -19.00
N GLY A 26 -1.09 -6.95 -19.05
CA GLY A 26 -0.49 -6.37 -20.25
C GLY A 26 -0.46 -7.34 -21.43
N LEU A 27 -0.02 -8.57 -21.20
CA LEU A 27 0.01 -9.61 -22.23
C LEU A 27 -1.38 -9.99 -22.72
N THR A 28 -2.38 -10.02 -21.84
CA THR A 28 -3.76 -10.42 -22.24
C THR A 28 -4.56 -9.32 -22.90
N ARG A 29 -4.17 -8.05 -22.76
CA ARG A 29 -4.95 -6.90 -23.27
C ARG A 29 -4.26 -6.10 -24.36
N GLU A 30 -2.93 -6.06 -24.36
CA GLU A 30 -2.15 -5.22 -25.27
C GLU A 30 -1.03 -5.97 -26.01
N ASP A 31 -0.90 -7.29 -25.79
CA ASP A 31 0.18 -8.14 -26.33
C ASP A 31 1.60 -7.63 -26.02
N ARG A 32 1.75 -6.76 -25.02
CA ARG A 32 3.01 -6.14 -24.61
C ARG A 32 3.05 -5.91 -23.10
N VAL A 33 4.26 -5.86 -22.55
CA VAL A 33 4.44 -5.46 -21.15
C VAL A 33 4.24 -3.94 -21.04
N PRO A 34 3.39 -3.45 -20.13
CA PRO A 34 3.12 -2.02 -20.03
C PRO A 34 4.39 -1.29 -19.55
N PRO A 35 4.85 -0.22 -20.23
CA PRO A 35 6.01 0.53 -19.79
C PRO A 35 5.79 1.17 -18.40
N ASP A 36 4.55 1.57 -18.10
CA ASP A 36 4.18 2.12 -16.79
C ASP A 36 4.18 1.08 -15.66
N ALA A 37 4.07 -0.21 -15.97
CA ALA A 37 4.09 -1.26 -14.96
C ALA A 37 5.41 -1.27 -14.18
N LEU A 38 6.55 -1.07 -14.88
CA LEU A 38 7.86 -1.04 -14.23
C LEU A 38 7.99 0.18 -13.31
N ARG A 39 7.48 1.34 -13.74
CA ARG A 39 7.45 2.55 -12.91
C ARG A 39 6.60 2.35 -11.66
N ASN A 40 5.39 1.81 -11.81
CA ASN A 40 4.47 1.60 -10.69
C ASN A 40 5.02 0.57 -9.70
N LEU A 41 5.63 -0.49 -10.21
CA LEU A 41 6.30 -1.50 -9.40
C LEU A 41 7.51 -0.92 -8.67
N ALA A 42 8.34 -0.13 -9.33
CA ALA A 42 9.50 0.51 -8.71
C ALA A 42 9.09 1.45 -7.57
N VAL A 43 8.02 2.23 -7.75
CA VAL A 43 7.43 3.05 -6.68
C VAL A 43 6.95 2.18 -5.53
N LEU A 44 6.14 1.15 -5.80
CA LEU A 44 5.59 0.27 -4.76
C LEU A 44 6.71 -0.44 -3.98
N ALA A 45 7.72 -0.96 -4.67
CA ALA A 45 8.87 -1.61 -4.07
C ALA A 45 9.70 -0.61 -3.23
N GLY A 46 9.92 0.60 -3.74
CA GLY A 46 10.62 1.66 -3.01
C GLY A 46 9.88 2.04 -1.71
N LEU A 47 8.57 2.24 -1.78
CA LEU A 47 7.72 2.53 -0.62
C LEU A 47 7.72 1.37 0.39
N ALA A 48 7.60 0.13 -0.08
CA ALA A 48 7.65 -1.07 0.73
C ALA A 48 8.99 -1.21 1.48
N LEU A 49 10.12 -0.97 0.80
CA LEU A 49 11.45 -1.00 1.41
C LEU A 49 11.64 0.12 2.43
N LEU A 50 11.17 1.32 2.12
CA LEU A 50 11.27 2.47 3.02
C LEU A 50 10.42 2.23 4.28
N ALA A 51 9.20 1.74 4.11
CA ALA A 51 8.32 1.32 5.20
C ALA A 51 8.97 0.22 6.05
N HIS A 52 9.55 -0.80 5.43
CA HIS A 52 10.27 -1.86 6.14
C HIS A 52 11.40 -1.31 7.00
N LEU A 53 12.20 -0.37 6.46
CA LEU A 53 13.30 0.24 7.20
C LEU A 53 12.78 1.06 8.39
N VAL A 54 11.73 1.87 8.20
CA VAL A 54 11.13 2.68 9.26
C VAL A 54 10.57 1.78 10.37
N VAL A 55 9.79 0.75 10.02
CA VAL A 55 9.25 -0.22 10.99
C VAL A 55 10.38 -0.94 11.72
N ARG A 56 11.44 -1.33 11.00
CA ARG A 56 12.62 -1.98 11.60
C ARG A 56 13.31 -1.11 12.65
N LEU A 57 13.37 0.20 12.44
CA LEU A 57 14.02 1.15 13.34
C LEU A 57 13.11 1.57 14.50
N ARG A 58 11.83 1.84 14.23
CA ARG A 58 10.89 2.42 15.21
C ARG A 58 10.07 1.39 15.96
N ALA A 59 9.80 0.23 15.37
CA ALA A 59 8.96 -0.81 15.95
C ALA A 59 9.64 -2.20 15.87
N PRO A 60 10.77 -2.40 16.57
CA PRO A 60 11.59 -3.61 16.44
C PRO A 60 10.89 -4.92 16.85
N TYR A 61 9.79 -4.83 17.60
CA TYR A 61 8.99 -5.95 18.09
C TYR A 61 7.65 -6.11 17.36
N ALA A 62 7.39 -5.33 16.30
CA ALA A 62 6.19 -5.45 15.50
C ALA A 62 6.10 -6.84 14.83
N ASP A 63 4.87 -7.29 14.61
CA ASP A 63 4.59 -8.47 13.79
C ASP A 63 5.03 -8.20 12.34
N PRO A 64 5.77 -9.10 11.68
CA PRO A 64 6.22 -8.92 10.29
C PRO A 64 5.12 -9.08 9.23
N LEU A 65 3.91 -9.51 9.56
CA LEU A 65 2.85 -9.82 8.58
C LEU A 65 2.06 -8.60 8.04
N PRO A 66 1.69 -7.58 8.84
CA PRO A 66 0.78 -6.53 8.39
C PRO A 66 1.33 -5.69 7.22
N LEU A 67 2.63 -5.38 7.23
CA LEU A 67 3.25 -4.56 6.18
C LEU A 67 3.23 -5.29 4.82
N PRO A 68 3.71 -6.53 4.68
CA PRO A 68 3.59 -7.28 3.42
C PRO A 68 2.16 -7.45 2.93
N ILE A 69 1.20 -7.70 3.82
CA ILE A 69 -0.21 -7.83 3.45
C ILE A 69 -0.73 -6.50 2.88
N GLY A 70 -0.45 -5.38 3.55
CA GLY A 70 -0.84 -4.04 3.06
C GLY A 70 -0.23 -3.71 1.70
N VAL A 71 1.05 -4.01 1.50
CA VAL A 71 1.76 -3.83 0.21
C VAL A 71 1.12 -4.68 -0.88
N LEU A 72 0.84 -5.96 -0.61
CA LEU A 72 0.21 -6.86 -1.55
C LEU A 72 -1.18 -6.38 -1.96
N LEU A 73 -2.02 -6.03 -0.97
CA LEU A 73 -3.37 -5.52 -1.23
C LEU A 73 -3.34 -4.21 -2.04
N ASN A 74 -2.42 -3.30 -1.70
CA ASN A 74 -2.24 -2.06 -2.46
C ASN A 74 -1.82 -2.34 -3.91
N GLY A 75 -0.86 -3.24 -4.12
CA GLY A 75 -0.39 -3.60 -5.44
C GLY A 75 -1.44 -4.35 -6.27
N ILE A 76 -2.23 -5.23 -5.66
CA ILE A 76 -3.40 -5.84 -6.33
C ILE A 76 -4.39 -4.75 -6.77
N GLY A 77 -4.68 -3.78 -5.90
CA GLY A 77 -5.52 -2.63 -6.24
C GLY A 77 -5.00 -1.86 -7.46
N LEU A 78 -3.69 -1.61 -7.52
CA LEU A 78 -3.05 -0.97 -8.68
C LEU A 78 -3.22 -1.78 -9.97
N VAL A 79 -3.01 -3.10 -9.93
CA VAL A 79 -3.18 -3.98 -11.09
C VAL A 79 -4.64 -4.02 -11.56
N LEU A 80 -5.58 -4.09 -10.62
CA LEU A 80 -7.01 -4.13 -10.94
C LEU A 80 -7.49 -2.81 -11.53
N ILE A 81 -7.09 -1.68 -10.97
CA ILE A 81 -7.45 -0.36 -11.51
C ILE A 81 -6.80 -0.16 -12.88
N TYR A 82 -5.54 -0.53 -13.06
CA TYR A 82 -4.91 -0.54 -14.38
C TYR A 82 -5.72 -1.36 -15.40
N ARG A 83 -6.17 -2.56 -15.02
CA ARG A 83 -7.02 -3.39 -15.88
C ARG A 83 -8.36 -2.71 -16.22
N LEU A 84 -8.95 -1.96 -15.30
CA LEU A 84 -10.19 -1.22 -15.51
C LEU A 84 -9.99 0.01 -16.42
N ASP A 85 -8.88 0.74 -16.26
CA ASP A 85 -8.50 1.86 -17.13
C ASP A 85 -8.39 1.41 -18.60
N LEU A 86 -7.89 0.18 -18.83
CA LEU A 86 -7.85 -0.40 -20.19
C LEU A 86 -9.23 -0.72 -20.77
N GLN A 87 -10.25 -0.90 -19.93
CA GLN A 87 -11.63 -1.15 -20.34
C GLN A 87 -12.44 0.14 -20.50
N THR A 88 -11.96 1.26 -19.95
CA THR A 88 -12.69 2.52 -19.86
C THR A 88 -11.85 3.67 -20.41
N PRO A 89 -11.64 3.74 -21.74
CA PRO A 89 -10.78 4.75 -22.35
C PRO A 89 -11.37 6.14 -22.13
N GLY A 90 -10.81 6.90 -21.19
CA GLY A 90 -11.28 8.25 -20.82
C GLY A 90 -11.24 8.52 -19.32
N ASP A 91 -11.30 7.48 -18.49
CA ASP A 91 -11.20 7.58 -17.04
C ASP A 91 -9.94 6.84 -16.56
N ARG A 92 -8.84 7.58 -16.42
CA ARG A 92 -7.55 7.03 -15.98
C ARG A 92 -7.41 7.18 -14.48
N ALA A 93 -7.85 6.16 -13.73
CA ALA A 93 -7.80 6.14 -12.28
C ALA A 93 -6.46 5.60 -11.73
N ALA A 94 -5.69 4.84 -12.51
CA ALA A 94 -4.43 4.24 -12.04
C ALA A 94 -3.38 5.26 -11.58
N PRO A 95 -3.17 6.41 -12.26
CA PRO A 95 -2.25 7.44 -11.77
C PRO A 95 -2.71 8.07 -10.45
N ALA A 96 -4.02 8.31 -10.29
CA ALA A 96 -4.59 8.85 -9.06
C ALA A 96 -4.43 7.84 -7.91
N GLN A 97 -4.65 6.54 -8.17
CA GLN A 97 -4.42 5.48 -7.20
C GLN A 97 -2.98 5.48 -6.66
N LEU A 98 -1.98 5.72 -7.52
CA LEU A 98 -0.59 5.81 -7.07
C LEU A 98 -0.36 6.98 -6.11
N VAL A 99 -0.95 8.14 -6.39
CA VAL A 99 -0.87 9.31 -5.50
C VAL A 99 -1.53 9.00 -4.16
N TRP A 100 -2.69 8.35 -4.17
CA TRP A 100 -3.36 7.89 -2.94
C TRP A 100 -2.55 6.84 -2.19
N SER A 101 -1.91 5.89 -2.89
CA SER A 101 -1.00 4.93 -2.28
C SER A 101 0.19 5.62 -1.62
N MET A 102 0.85 6.57 -2.31
CA MET A 102 1.95 7.35 -1.74
C MET A 102 1.50 8.11 -0.49
N THR A 103 0.31 8.73 -0.54
CA THR A 103 -0.27 9.45 0.61
C THR A 103 -0.54 8.50 1.77
N GLY A 104 -1.13 7.33 1.53
CA GLY A 104 -1.38 6.31 2.56
C GLY A 104 -0.08 5.79 3.18
N PHE A 105 0.95 5.53 2.38
CA PHE A 105 2.28 5.20 2.88
C PHE A 105 2.87 6.33 3.71
N ALA A 106 2.83 7.58 3.23
CA ALA A 106 3.35 8.73 3.97
C ALA A 106 2.69 8.87 5.34
N LEU A 107 1.35 8.72 5.41
CA LEU A 107 0.60 8.73 6.67
C LEU A 107 0.99 7.55 7.58
N PHE A 108 1.10 6.33 7.03
CA PHE A 108 1.55 5.16 7.78
C PHE A 108 2.94 5.39 8.39
N LEU A 109 3.89 5.90 7.60
CA LEU A 109 5.24 6.19 8.05
C LEU A 109 5.26 7.28 9.12
N ALA A 110 4.46 8.34 8.93
CA ALA A 110 4.33 9.41 9.91
C ALA A 110 3.80 8.87 11.24
N VAL A 111 2.77 8.03 11.22
CA VAL A 111 2.22 7.39 12.42
C VAL A 111 3.29 6.54 13.12
N VAL A 112 3.96 5.64 12.40
CA VAL A 112 4.99 4.77 12.98
C VAL A 112 6.19 5.57 13.52
N ALA A 113 6.55 6.68 12.89
CA ALA A 113 7.66 7.52 13.32
C ALA A 113 7.31 8.43 14.51
N LEU A 114 6.09 8.97 14.56
CA LEU A 114 5.68 9.98 15.53
C LEU A 114 4.96 9.41 16.76
N LEU A 115 4.42 8.19 16.69
CA LEU A 115 3.71 7.55 17.80
C LEU A 115 4.55 6.42 18.43
N PRO A 116 5.46 6.74 19.36
CA PRO A 116 6.24 5.72 20.07
C PRO A 116 5.39 4.85 21.00
N ASP A 117 4.26 5.34 21.49
CA ASP A 117 3.32 4.56 22.31
C ASP A 117 1.93 4.53 21.69
N TYR A 118 1.56 3.36 21.13
CA TYR A 118 0.25 3.12 20.52
C TYR A 118 -0.91 3.22 21.53
N ARG A 119 -0.62 3.12 22.84
CA ARG A 119 -1.64 3.26 23.90
C ARG A 119 -2.22 4.67 23.95
N LEU A 120 -1.49 5.67 23.46
CA LEU A 120 -2.01 7.04 23.34
C LEU A 120 -3.24 7.09 22.43
N LEU A 121 -3.27 6.31 21.35
CA LEU A 121 -4.43 6.25 20.44
C LEU A 121 -5.68 5.72 21.13
N GLN A 122 -5.55 4.83 22.12
CA GLN A 122 -6.72 4.28 22.84
C GLN A 122 -7.51 5.36 23.58
N ARG A 123 -6.83 6.43 24.04
CA ARG A 123 -7.51 7.57 24.71
C ARG A 123 -8.38 8.37 23.74
N PHE A 124 -8.02 8.38 22.45
CA PHE A 124 -8.75 9.09 21.40
C PHE A 124 -9.79 8.21 20.70
N ALA A 125 -9.95 6.93 21.07
CA ALA A 125 -10.88 6.02 20.41
C ALA A 125 -12.34 6.51 20.45
N TYR A 126 -12.78 7.05 21.60
CA TYR A 126 -14.13 7.64 21.72
C TYR A 126 -14.29 8.92 20.89
N LEU A 127 -13.26 9.77 20.84
CA LEU A 127 -13.28 10.97 20.00
C LEU A 127 -13.31 10.62 18.51
N ALA A 128 -12.54 9.61 18.09
CA ALA A 128 -12.55 9.09 16.72
C ALA A 128 -13.92 8.47 16.36
N MET A 129 -14.54 7.73 17.28
CA MET A 129 -15.88 7.17 17.09
C MET A 129 -16.92 8.27 16.91
N VAL A 130 -16.94 9.27 17.79
CA VAL A 130 -17.88 10.40 17.69
C VAL A 130 -17.62 11.19 16.41
N ALA A 131 -16.35 11.48 16.07
CA ALA A 131 -16.00 12.17 14.83
C ALA A 131 -16.45 11.40 13.59
N ALA A 132 -16.24 10.07 13.56
CA ALA A 132 -16.69 9.22 12.47
C ALA A 132 -18.22 9.23 12.34
N LEU A 133 -18.95 9.16 13.46
CA LEU A 133 -20.41 9.20 13.47
C LEU A 133 -20.93 10.56 12.97
N VAL A 134 -20.30 11.66 13.39
CA VAL A 134 -20.63 13.00 12.90
C VAL A 134 -20.37 13.10 11.40
N LEU A 135 -19.18 12.71 10.92
CA LEU A 135 -18.86 12.71 9.48
C LEU A 135 -19.84 11.86 8.67
N MET A 136 -20.36 10.77 9.23
CA MET A 136 -21.34 9.91 8.57
C MET A 136 -22.73 10.56 8.44
N ILE A 137 -23.09 11.43 9.38
CA ILE A 137 -24.39 12.15 9.38
C ILE A 137 -24.32 13.43 8.53
N VAL A 138 -23.13 14.02 8.39
CA VAL A 138 -22.93 15.19 7.54
C VAL A 138 -23.30 14.83 6.09
N PRO A 139 -24.28 15.52 5.46
CA PRO A 139 -24.59 15.28 4.07
C PRO A 139 -23.39 15.70 3.20
N ILE A 140 -22.95 14.77 2.34
CA ILE A 140 -21.87 14.97 1.35
C ILE A 140 -22.37 15.84 0.20
#